data_AF-A0A5Z0Y0T7-F1
#
_entry.id   AF-A0A5Z0Y0T7-F1
#
_cell.length_a   1.000
_cell.length_b   1.000
_cell.length_c   1.000
_cell.angle_alpha   90.00
_cell.angle_beta   90.00
_cell.angle_gamma   90.00
#
_symmetry.space_group_name_H-M   'P 1'
#
loop_
_entity.id
_entity.type
_entity.pdbx_description
1 polymer ?
#
loop_
_entity_poly.entity_id
_entity_poly.type
_entity_poly.pdbx_seq_one_letter_code
_entity_poly.pdbx_strand_id
1 'polypeptide(L)'
;MRVKLNIFEISNIIRVTDYGASCPLEVSIKDNSKFILKTKYNSVCGTGKSLFAELFSYLYLQELNFKDIPSIALLNIDDDFIKLADN
;
A
#
# COMPACT_ATOMS: atom_id res chain seq x y z
N MET A 1 -20.68 5.94 3.26
CA MET A 1 -19.47 6.49 2.63
C MET A 1 -19.17 5.65 1.38
N ARG A 2 -19.27 6.22 0.17
CA ARG A 2 -18.83 5.51 -1.04
C ARG A 2 -17.31 5.71 -1.15
N VAL A 3 -16.55 4.71 -0.76
CA VAL A 3 -15.09 4.71 -0.84
C VAL A 3 -14.69 4.66 -2.32
N LYS A 4 -14.07 5.73 -2.82
CA LYS A 4 -13.47 5.77 -4.17
C LYS A 4 -11.95 5.75 -4.02
N LEU A 5 -11.40 4.55 -3.83
CA LEU A 5 -9.96 4.33 -3.95
C LEU A 5 -9.65 3.96 -5.39
N ASN A 6 -8.59 4.54 -5.93
CA ASN A 6 -8.04 4.06 -7.19
C ASN A 6 -7.44 2.66 -6.98
N ILE A 7 -7.56 1.83 -8.00
CA ILE A 7 -6.95 0.50 -8.05
C ILE A 7 -5.91 0.52 -9.15
N PHE A 8 -4.67 0.10 -8.85
CA PHE A 8 -3.60 0.04 -9.84
C PHE A 8 -2.94 -1.34 -9.88
N GLU A 9 -2.46 -1.71 -11.07
CA GLU A 9 -1.60 -2.87 -11.27
C GLU A 9 -0.14 -2.50 -11.04
N ILE A 10 0.56 -3.36 -10.29
CA ILE A 10 2.00 -3.19 -10.05
C ILE A 10 2.76 -3.71 -11.27
N SER A 11 3.68 -2.90 -11.80
CA SER A 11 4.53 -3.29 -12.93
C SER A 11 5.94 -3.70 -12.52
N ASN A 12 6.45 -3.20 -11.38
CA ASN A 12 7.79 -3.53 -10.93
C ASN A 12 7.97 -3.37 -9.41
N ILE A 13 8.79 -4.23 -8.81
CA ILE A 13 9.30 -4.10 -7.43
C ILE A 13 10.66 -3.40 -7.51
N ILE A 14 10.79 -2.24 -6.86
CA ILE A 14 12.01 -1.45 -6.91
C ILE A 14 12.98 -1.92 -5.83
N ARG A 15 12.51 -2.01 -4.57
CA ARG A 15 13.29 -2.46 -3.43
C ARG A 15 12.42 -2.74 -2.21
N VAL A 16 12.97 -3.46 -1.24
CA VAL A 16 12.50 -3.43 0.15
C VAL A 16 12.96 -2.12 0.78
N THR A 17 12.08 -1.41 1.48
CA THR A 17 12.45 -0.18 2.18
C THR A 17 13.29 -0.49 3.42
N ASP A 18 14.19 0.42 3.76
CA ASP A 18 15.02 0.38 4.97
C ASP A 18 14.29 0.90 6.23
N TYR A 19 13.07 1.40 6.05
CA TYR A 19 12.20 1.87 7.13
C TYR A 19 10.89 1.08 7.21
N GLY A 20 10.27 1.10 8.39
CA GLY A 20 8.97 0.48 8.65
C GLY A 20 9.09 -0.93 9.24
N ALA A 21 8.29 -1.21 10.28
CA ALA A 21 8.36 -2.46 11.04
C ALA A 21 7.83 -3.71 10.29
N SER A 22 7.32 -3.54 9.07
CA SER A 22 6.67 -4.59 8.28
C SER A 22 7.35 -4.87 6.94
N CYS A 23 8.61 -4.44 6.78
CA CYS A 23 9.37 -4.53 5.51
C CYS A 23 8.56 -4.06 4.29
N PRO A 24 8.12 -2.78 4.24
CA PRO A 24 7.41 -2.25 3.08
C PRO A 24 8.22 -2.42 1.79
N LEU A 25 7.52 -2.48 0.65
CA LEU A 25 8.15 -2.50 -0.67
C LEU A 25 7.93 -1.15 -1.36
N GLU A 26 8.98 -0.60 -1.97
CA GLU A 26 8.83 0.46 -2.98
C GLU A 26 8.50 -0.21 -4.32
N VAL A 27 7.36 0.14 -4.90
CA VAL A 27 6.87 -0.43 -6.16
C VAL A 27 6.54 0.67 -7.16
N SER A 28 6.43 0.33 -8.44
CA SER A 28 5.93 1.23 -9.48
C SER A 28 4.80 0.59 -10.27
N ILE A 29 3.94 1.45 -10.83
CA ILE A 29 2.86 1.07 -11.75
C ILE A 29 3.25 1.42 -13.20
N LYS A 30 2.41 1.07 -14.18
CA LYS A 30 2.69 1.22 -15.62
C LYS A 30 3.14 2.62 -16.08
N ASP A 31 2.73 3.68 -15.40
CA ASP A 31 3.12 5.07 -15.71
C ASP A 31 4.40 5.52 -14.97
N ASN A 32 5.10 4.61 -14.31
CA ASN A 32 6.27 4.81 -13.43
C ASN A 32 5.98 5.59 -12.14
N SER A 33 4.73 5.87 -11.80
CA SER A 33 4.37 6.39 -10.48
C SER A 33 4.75 5.39 -9.39
N LYS A 34 5.30 5.91 -8.30
CA LYS A 34 5.85 5.11 -7.20
C LYS A 34 4.90 5.05 -6.01
N PHE A 35 4.82 3.87 -5.41
CA PHE A 35 4.01 3.62 -4.23
C PHE A 35 4.81 2.85 -3.18
N ILE A 36 4.44 3.04 -1.91
CA ILE A 36 4.88 2.17 -0.82
C ILE A 36 3.81 1.11 -0.61
N LEU A 37 4.12 -0.12 -1.02
CA LEU A 37 3.28 -1.28 -0.79
C LEU A 37 3.48 -1.77 0.64
N LYS A 38 2.42 -1.68 1.44
CA LYS A 38 2.32 -2.34 2.74
C LYS A 38 1.39 -3.53 2.61
N THR A 39 1.91 -4.72 2.89
CA THR A 39 1.11 -5.94 2.94
C THR A 39 0.55 -6.16 4.34
N LYS A 40 -0.46 -7.04 4.45
CA LYS A 40 -0.94 -7.49 5.75
C LYS A 40 0.20 -8.25 6.45
N TYR A 41 0.81 -7.61 7.45
CA TYR A 41 1.85 -8.23 8.25
C TYR A 41 1.24 -9.03 9.40
N ASN A 42 1.39 -10.36 9.36
CA ASN A 42 1.06 -11.24 10.48
C ASN A 42 2.34 -11.46 11.31
N SER A 43 2.58 -10.59 12.28
CA SER A 43 3.68 -10.78 13.23
C SER A 43 3.20 -11.38 14.54
N VAL A 44 4.10 -12.05 15.25
CA VAL A 44 3.85 -12.58 16.60
C VAL A 44 3.67 -11.45 17.63
N CYS A 45 4.23 -10.26 17.37
CA CYS A 45 4.32 -9.14 18.32
C CYS A 45 3.43 -7.94 18.00
N GLY A 46 2.55 -8.05 17.00
CA GLY A 46 1.77 -6.92 16.50
C GLY A 46 0.54 -7.38 15.74
N THR A 47 -0.60 -6.78 16.06
CA THR A 47 -1.87 -7.12 15.42
C THR A 47 -1.81 -6.71 13.95
N GLY A 48 -2.09 -7.62 13.01
CA GLY A 48 -2.21 -7.37 11.56
C GLY A 48 -3.36 -6.43 11.16
N LYS A 49 -3.74 -5.52 12.05
CA LYS A 49 -4.77 -4.50 11.94
C LYS A 49 -4.20 -3.13 11.52
N SER A 50 -2.88 -2.95 11.51
CA SER A 50 -2.22 -1.68 11.16
C SER A 50 -2.62 -1.16 9.77
N LEU A 51 -2.67 -2.05 8.77
CA LEU A 51 -3.10 -1.69 7.41
C LEU A 51 -4.53 -1.13 7.39
N PHE A 52 -5.45 -1.76 8.14
CA PHE A 52 -6.82 -1.27 8.25
C PHE A 52 -6.88 0.06 8.99
N ALA A 53 -6.10 0.23 10.06
CA ALA A 53 -6.05 1.49 10.79
C ALA A 53 -5.56 2.64 9.91
N GLU A 54 -4.52 2.43 9.09
CA GLU A 54 -4.05 3.43 8.13
C GLU A 54 -5.12 3.76 7.08
N LEU A 55 -5.78 2.74 6.51
CA LEU A 55 -6.85 2.94 5.54
C LEU A 55 -8.04 3.71 6.13
N PHE A 56 -8.52 3.32 7.31
CA PHE A 56 -9.60 4.02 7.99
C PHE A 56 -9.23 5.45 8.36
N SER A 57 -7.99 5.67 8.81
CA SER A 57 -7.50 7.02 9.13
C SER A 57 -7.47 7.91 7.89
N TYR A 58 -6.97 7.40 6.76
CA TYR A 58 -6.99 8.12 5.50
C TYR A 58 -8.40 8.50 5.06
N LEU A 59 -9.32 7.53 5.05
CA LEU A 59 -10.71 7.77 4.67
C LEU A 59 -11.40 8.77 5.60
N TYR A 60 -11.13 8.69 6.90
CA TYR A 60 -11.67 9.64 7.88
C TYR A 60 -11.13 11.06 7.67
N LEU A 61 -9.82 11.21 7.42
CA LEU A 61 -9.21 12.50 7.13
C LEU A 61 -9.73 13.12 5.82
N GLN A 62 -10.02 12.30 4.80
CA GLN A 62 -10.68 12.76 3.58
C GLN A 62 -12.08 13.34 3.85
N GLU A 63 -12.90 12.67 4.67
CA GLU A 63 -14.24 13.16 5.04
C GLU A 63 -14.17 14.49 5.82
N LEU A 64 -13.10 14.69 6.60
CA LEU A 64 -12.85 15.96 7.29
C LEU A 64 -12.26 17.06 6.39
N ASN A 65 -12.08 16.80 5.09
CA ASN A 65 -11.43 17.70 4.11
C ASN A 65 -10.02 18.15 4.54
N PHE A 66 -9.28 17.26 5.22
CA PHE A 66 -7.89 17.54 5.55
C PHE A 66 -7.06 17.69 4.26
N LYS A 67 -6.21 18.71 4.23
CA LYS A 67 -5.28 18.96 3.13
C LYS A 67 -3.93 18.31 3.45
N ASP A 68 -3.14 18.06 2.41
CA ASP A 68 -1.75 17.62 2.53
C ASP A 68 -1.55 16.25 3.21
N ILE A 69 -2.49 15.32 3.00
CA ILE A 69 -2.33 13.91 3.41
C ILE A 69 -1.81 13.07 2.23
N PRO A 70 -0.94 12.06 2.48
CA PRO A 70 -0.55 11.11 1.44
C PRO A 70 -1.76 10.40 0.84
N SER A 71 -1.79 10.25 -0.48
CA SER A 71 -2.84 9.49 -1.16
C SER A 71 -2.65 7.98 -0.92
N ILE A 72 -3.74 7.29 -0.60
CA ILE A 72 -3.78 5.83 -0.53
C ILE A 72 -4.57 5.30 -1.72
N ALA A 73 -4.03 4.25 -2.34
CA ALA A 73 -4.68 3.47 -3.39
C ALA A 73 -4.63 1.98 -3.03
N LEU A 74 -5.51 1.20 -3.64
CA LEU A 74 -5.41 -0.26 -3.59
C LEU A 74 -4.50 -0.71 -4.72
N LEU A 75 -3.56 -1.60 -4.41
CA LEU A 75 -2.70 -2.22 -5.41
C LEU A 75 -3.15 -3.66 -5.61
N ASN A 76 -3.37 -4.05 -6.87
CA ASN A 76 -3.74 -5.42 -7.18
C ASN A 76 -2.52 -6.33 -7.02
N ILE A 77 -2.70 -7.43 -6.31
CA ILE A 77 -1.69 -8.48 -6.13
C ILE A 77 -2.24 -9.70 -6.88
N ASP A 78 -1.66 -9.99 -8.04
CA ASP A 78 -2.01 -11.11 -8.92
C ASP A 78 -0.79 -12.01 -9.18
N ASP A 79 -0.99 -13.07 -9.96
CA ASP A 79 0.06 -14.05 -10.27
C ASP A 79 1.25 -13.42 -10.99
N ASP A 80 1.05 -12.35 -11.76
CA ASP A 80 2.13 -11.66 -12.45
C ASP A 80 2.98 -10.86 -11.48
N PHE A 81 2.36 -10.21 -10.49
CA PHE A 81 3.11 -9.61 -9.38
C PHE A 81 3.90 -10.65 -8.57
N ILE A 82 3.33 -11.82 -8.30
CA ILE A 82 4.04 -12.88 -7.54
C ILE A 82 5.31 -13.31 -8.30
N LYS A 83 5.24 -13.49 -9.62
CA LYS A 83 6.42 -13.79 -10.46
C LYS A 83 7.50 -12.70 -10.40
N LEU A 84 7.12 -11.43 -10.21
CA LEU A 84 8.10 -10.35 -10.02
C LEU A 84 8.87 -10.48 -8.70
N ALA A 85 8.28 -11.08 -7.67
CA ALA A 85 8.93 -11.28 -6.38
C ALA A 85 9.83 -12.51 -6.33
N ASP A 86 9.64 -13.46 -7.26
CA ASP A 86 10.43 -14.71 -7.35
C ASP A 86 11.75 -14.57 -8.12
N ASN A 87 11.99 -13.42 -8.77
CA ASN A 87 13.22 -13.11 -9.52
C ASN A 87 14.19 -12.23 -8.70
#